data_AF-A0A101WM62-F1
#
_entry.id   AF-A0A101WM62-F1
#
_cell.length_a   1.000
_cell.length_b   1.000
_cell.length_c   1.000
_cell.angle_alpha   90.00
_cell.angle_beta   90.00
_cell.angle_gamma   90.00
#
_symmetry.space_group_name_H-M   'P 1'
#
loop_
_entity.id
_entity.type
_entity.pdbx_description
1 polymer ?
#
loop_
_entity_poly.entity_id
_entity_poly.type
_entity_poly.pdbx_seq_one_letter_code
_entity_poly.pdbx_strand_id
1 'polypeptide(L)'
;MQIQTVRGPFDPDQLGRTLMHEHFIFGYPGYNGDHTMAPFDEGIYLRKSNEIIEAVKKQGFKTIIDVTPNDCGRNPSFLKKVAEANDFHIICSTGYYYEGEGASVYFKCLGIIKMRL
;
A
#
# COMPACT_ATOMS: atom_id res chain seq x y z
N MET A 1 -19.52 2.55 16.95
CA MET A 1 -19.05 2.27 15.58
C MET A 1 -17.63 1.72 15.68
N GLN A 2 -17.17 0.89 14.73
CA GLN A 2 -15.83 0.29 14.74
C GLN A 2 -15.02 0.78 13.53
N ILE A 3 -13.70 0.81 13.65
CA ILE A 3 -12.77 1.09 12.55
C ILE A 3 -12.27 -0.24 12.00
N GLN A 4 -12.27 -0.41 10.67
CA GLN A 4 -11.79 -1.63 10.03
C GLN A 4 -10.30 -1.53 9.67
N THR A 5 -9.50 -2.48 10.16
CA THR A 5 -8.09 -2.65 9.77
C THR A 5 -7.90 -3.93 8.96
N VAL A 6 -6.69 -4.13 8.44
CA VAL A 6 -6.30 -5.39 7.78
C VAL A 6 -6.27 -6.60 8.75
N ARG A 7 -6.29 -6.37 10.07
CA ARG A 7 -6.40 -7.42 11.11
C ARG A 7 -7.83 -7.61 11.63
N GLY A 8 -8.79 -6.83 11.14
CA GLY A 8 -10.17 -6.83 11.61
C GLY A 8 -10.59 -5.52 12.28
N PRO A 9 -11.82 -5.47 12.82
CA PRO A 9 -12.37 -4.26 13.41
C PRO A 9 -11.76 -3.98 14.79
N PHE A 10 -11.68 -2.70 15.17
CA PHE A 10 -11.23 -2.27 16.50
C PHE A 10 -11.94 -0.99 16.96
N ASP A 11 -11.78 -0.66 18.24
CA ASP A 11 -12.43 0.50 18.87
C ASP A 11 -11.78 1.83 18.43
N PRO A 12 -12.54 2.85 17.99
CA PRO A 12 -12.00 4.17 17.67
C PRO A 12 -11.10 4.80 18.75
N ASP A 13 -11.35 4.52 20.03
CA ASP A 13 -10.55 5.07 21.14
C ASP A 13 -9.11 4.52 21.16
N GLN A 14 -8.86 3.43 20.43
CA GLN A 14 -7.53 2.82 20.30
C GLN A 14 -6.73 3.38 19.10
N LEU A 15 -7.30 4.27 18.29
CA LEU A 15 -6.68 4.80 17.07
C LEU A 15 -5.29 5.42 17.35
N GLY A 16 -5.17 6.12 18.48
CA GLY A 16 -3.92 6.74 18.90
C GLY A 16 -3.41 7.79 17.91
N ARG A 17 -2.10 8.05 17.95
CA ARG A 17 -1.44 8.96 17.00
C ARG A 17 -1.30 8.25 15.65
N THR A 18 -1.77 8.91 14.59
CA THR A 18 -1.98 8.27 13.28
C THR A 18 -1.26 8.99 12.16
N LEU A 19 -0.60 8.24 11.29
CA LEU A 19 -0.17 8.72 9.98
C LEU A 19 -1.32 8.50 8.99
N MET A 20 -1.90 9.59 8.51
CA MET A 20 -3.18 9.59 7.80
C MET A 20 -3.08 9.25 6.31
N HIS A 21 -1.89 9.34 5.72
CA HIS A 21 -1.67 9.15 4.28
C HIS A 21 -0.27 8.62 4.05
N GLU A 22 -0.13 7.31 3.92
CA GLU A 22 1.15 6.65 3.64
C GLU A 22 0.97 5.54 2.60
N HIS A 23 2.10 5.06 2.07
CA HIS A 23 2.16 3.90 1.19
C HIS A 23 3.26 2.96 1.67
N PHE A 24 2.92 1.73 2.04
CA PHE A 24 3.92 0.71 2.40
C PHE A 24 4.66 0.20 1.16
N ILE A 25 3.90 -0.01 0.09
CA ILE A 25 4.39 -0.33 -1.25
C ILE A 25 3.56 0.46 -2.24
N PHE A 26 4.18 0.94 -3.30
CA PHE A 26 3.50 1.69 -4.35
C PHE A 26 4.13 1.34 -5.69
N GLY A 27 3.29 1.07 -6.69
CA GLY A 27 3.73 0.87 -8.06
C GLY A 27 2.84 1.66 -9.00
N TYR A 28 3.44 2.56 -9.78
CA TYR A 28 2.69 3.26 -10.82
C TYR A 28 2.07 2.26 -11.82
N PRO A 29 0.83 2.47 -12.27
CA PRO A 29 0.19 1.60 -13.24
C PRO A 29 1.09 1.30 -14.44
N GLY A 30 1.36 0.01 -14.67
CA GLY A 30 2.36 -0.46 -15.63
C GLY A 30 3.57 -1.13 -14.98
N TYR A 31 3.81 -0.95 -13.68
CA TYR A 31 4.92 -1.59 -12.96
C TYR A 31 4.93 -3.12 -13.12
N ASN A 32 3.76 -3.76 -13.20
CA ASN A 32 3.63 -5.21 -13.40
C ASN A 32 4.22 -5.68 -14.75
N GLY A 33 4.31 -4.79 -15.75
CA GLY A 33 4.89 -5.09 -17.06
C GLY A 33 6.42 -5.23 -17.04
N ASP A 34 7.10 -4.69 -16.02
CA ASP A 34 8.55 -4.73 -15.89
C ASP A 34 9.06 -5.85 -14.95
N HIS A 35 8.19 -6.80 -14.60
CA HIS A 35 8.51 -7.84 -13.61
C HIS A 35 9.75 -8.67 -13.98
N THR A 36 10.06 -8.86 -15.27
CA THR A 36 11.26 -9.59 -15.69
C THR A 36 12.55 -8.88 -15.27
N MET A 37 12.56 -7.53 -15.25
CA MET A 37 13.73 -6.73 -14.88
C MET A 37 13.74 -6.38 -13.39
N ALA A 38 12.55 -6.13 -12.82
CA ALA A 38 12.37 -5.71 -11.44
C ALA A 38 11.30 -6.57 -10.73
N PRO A 39 11.61 -7.84 -10.39
CA PRO A 39 10.67 -8.71 -9.70
C PRO A 39 10.37 -8.22 -8.28
N PHE A 40 9.14 -8.47 -7.82
CA PHE A 40 8.74 -8.16 -6.45
C PHE A 40 9.30 -9.21 -5.47
N ASP A 41 10.21 -8.78 -4.59
CA ASP A 41 10.70 -9.59 -3.47
C ASP A 41 10.00 -9.18 -2.16
N GLU A 42 8.95 -9.91 -1.81
CA GLU A 42 8.16 -9.65 -0.59
C GLU A 42 9.03 -9.64 0.68
N GLY A 43 10.08 -10.46 0.74
CA GLY A 43 10.94 -10.59 1.91
C GLY A 43 11.76 -9.33 2.17
N ILE A 44 12.26 -8.67 1.12
CA ILE A 44 12.96 -7.38 1.23
C ILE A 44 11.99 -6.31 1.76
N TYR A 45 10.80 -6.19 1.17
CA TYR A 45 9.83 -5.17 1.57
C TYR A 45 9.28 -5.41 2.98
N LEU A 46 9.05 -6.67 3.38
CA LEU A 46 8.59 -6.99 4.73
C LEU A 46 9.63 -6.60 5.78
N ARG A 47 10.92 -6.92 5.55
CA ARG A 47 12.00 -6.46 6.45
C ARG A 47 12.03 -4.94 6.54
N LYS A 48 11.92 -4.24 5.41
CA LYS A 48 11.97 -2.78 5.39
C LYS A 48 10.78 -2.13 6.10
N SER A 49 9.58 -2.66 5.87
CA SER A 49 8.36 -2.21 6.55
C SER A 49 8.46 -2.38 8.06
N ASN A 50 9.01 -3.50 8.54
CA ASN A 50 9.21 -3.73 9.98
C ASN A 50 10.20 -2.73 10.59
N GLU A 51 11.33 -2.45 9.92
CA GLU A 51 12.28 -1.41 10.36
C GLU A 51 11.60 -0.03 10.51
N ILE A 52 10.79 0.34 9.51
CA ILE A 52 10.09 1.63 9.49
C ILE A 52 9.03 1.68 10.59
N ILE A 53 8.22 0.62 10.76
CA ILE A 53 7.21 0.58 11.82
C ILE A 53 7.86 0.69 13.20
N GLU A 54 8.98 0.01 13.45
CA GLU A 54 9.69 0.14 14.72
C GLU A 54 10.18 1.58 14.96
N ALA A 55 10.63 2.29 13.93
CA ALA A 55 10.98 3.71 14.03
C ALA A 55 9.74 4.60 14.29
N VAL A 56 8.62 4.31 13.64
CA VAL A 56 7.34 5.04 13.78
C VAL A 56 6.73 4.81 15.17
N LYS A 57 6.76 3.58 15.70
CA LYS A 57 6.34 3.23 17.07
C LYS A 57 7.12 4.00 18.12
N LYS A 58 8.44 4.15 17.95
CA LYS A 58 9.30 4.96 18.86
C LYS A 58 8.89 6.43 18.93
N GLN A 59 8.22 6.95 17.90
CA GLN A 59 7.66 8.30 17.89
C GLN A 59 6.23 8.39 18.47
N GLY A 60 5.71 7.28 19.01
CA GLY A 60 4.40 7.22 19.66
C GLY A 60 3.20 7.04 18.71
N PHE A 61 3.45 6.72 17.44
CA PHE A 61 2.37 6.36 16.51
C PHE A 61 1.84 4.96 16.78
N LYS A 62 0.56 4.74 16.49
CA LYS A 62 -0.14 3.45 16.65
C LYS A 62 -0.84 2.97 15.39
N THR A 63 -1.18 3.89 14.49
CA THR A 63 -1.94 3.61 13.28
C THR A 63 -1.30 4.24 12.05
N ILE A 64 -1.30 3.52 10.94
CA ILE A 64 -1.01 4.04 9.61
C ILE A 64 -2.21 3.74 8.70
N ILE A 65 -2.59 4.71 7.88
CA ILE A 65 -3.55 4.53 6.78
C ILE A 65 -2.75 4.36 5.48
N ASP A 66 -2.81 3.16 4.91
CA ASP A 66 -2.28 2.87 3.58
C ASP A 66 -3.31 3.27 2.53
N VAL A 67 -3.00 4.33 1.81
CA VAL A 67 -3.89 4.93 0.81
C VAL A 67 -3.55 4.49 -0.61
N THR A 68 -2.89 3.34 -0.76
CA THR A 68 -2.52 2.79 -2.07
C THR A 68 -3.77 2.37 -2.84
N PRO A 69 -4.05 3.00 -4.00
CA PRO A 69 -5.19 2.64 -4.84
C PRO A 69 -5.11 1.20 -5.38
N ASN A 70 -6.26 0.66 -5.77
CA ASN A 70 -6.40 -0.69 -6.31
C ASN A 70 -5.52 -0.92 -7.55
N ASP A 71 -5.31 0.11 -8.35
CA ASP A 71 -4.51 0.08 -9.58
C ASP A 71 -3.02 0.44 -9.38
N CYS A 72 -2.61 0.78 -8.16
CA CYS A 72 -1.25 1.21 -7.83
C CYS A 72 -0.47 0.20 -6.96
N GLY A 73 -0.82 -1.09 -7.04
CA GLY A 73 -0.10 -2.17 -6.36
C GLY A 73 -0.55 -2.47 -4.94
N ARG A 74 -1.76 -2.06 -4.54
CA ARG A 74 -2.34 -2.37 -3.22
C ARG A 74 -2.33 -3.87 -2.92
N ASN A 75 -1.75 -4.26 -1.78
CA ASN A 75 -1.69 -5.64 -1.31
C ASN A 75 -2.14 -5.80 0.16
N PRO A 76 -3.44 -6.02 0.42
CA PRO A 76 -3.95 -6.17 1.79
C PRO A 76 -3.35 -7.35 2.57
N SER A 77 -2.99 -8.45 1.88
CA SER A 77 -2.35 -9.61 2.50
C SER A 77 -0.96 -9.30 3.02
N PHE A 78 -0.18 -8.52 2.27
CA PHE A 78 1.12 -8.00 2.71
C PHE A 78 0.96 -7.07 3.92
N LEU A 79 0.03 -6.11 3.85
CA LEU A 79 -0.26 -5.20 4.97
C LEU A 79 -0.66 -5.96 6.23
N LYS A 80 -1.44 -7.05 6.10
CA LYS A 80 -1.80 -7.92 7.23
C LYS A 80 -0.56 -8.57 7.86
N LYS A 81 0.36 -9.12 7.06
CA LYS A 81 1.63 -9.69 7.55
C LYS A 81 2.44 -8.66 8.35
N VAL A 82 2.54 -7.43 7.81
CA VAL A 82 3.23 -6.32 8.48
C VAL A 82 2.53 -5.94 9.79
N ALA A 83 1.21 -5.81 9.79
CA ALA A 83 0.43 -5.45 10.97
C ALA A 83 0.54 -6.50 12.08
N GLU A 84 0.50 -7.79 11.73
CA GLU A 84 0.63 -8.91 12.65
C GLU A 84 2.04 -9.00 13.25
N ALA A 85 3.08 -8.82 12.43
CA ALA A 85 4.46 -8.90 12.88
C ALA A 85 4.86 -7.81 13.90
N ASN A 86 4.21 -6.65 13.86
CA ASN A 86 4.60 -5.49 14.67
C ASN A 86 3.59 -5.10 15.75
N ASP A 87 2.47 -5.82 15.84
CA ASP A 87 1.29 -5.45 16.60
C ASP A 87 0.87 -3.97 16.37
N PHE A 88 0.59 -3.63 15.10
CA PHE A 88 0.33 -2.26 14.68
C PHE A 88 -0.99 -2.14 13.90
N HIS A 89 -1.71 -1.02 14.02
CA HIS A 89 -2.95 -0.82 13.28
C HIS A 89 -2.65 -0.31 11.85
N ILE A 90 -3.12 -1.05 10.85
CA ILE A 90 -3.00 -0.65 9.44
C ILE A 90 -4.37 -0.67 8.79
N ILE A 91 -4.81 0.47 8.26
CA ILE A 91 -6.07 0.62 7.54
C ILE A 91 -5.74 0.69 6.05
N CYS A 92 -6.36 -0.15 5.21
CA CYS A 92 -6.15 -0.08 3.76
C CYS A 92 -7.31 0.65 3.08
N SER A 93 -7.00 1.38 2.00
CA SER A 93 -7.99 2.06 1.18
C SER A 93 -8.66 1.16 0.14
N THR A 94 -9.72 1.69 -0.48
CA THR A 94 -10.35 1.15 -1.68
C THR A 94 -10.68 2.28 -2.63
N GLY A 95 -10.27 2.15 -3.88
CA GLY A 95 -10.48 3.18 -4.91
C GLY A 95 -9.51 3.02 -6.07
N TYR A 96 -9.76 3.75 -7.16
CA TYR A 96 -8.81 3.91 -8.25
C TYR A 96 -8.13 5.26 -8.13
N TYR A 97 -6.90 5.35 -8.65
CA TYR A 97 -6.20 6.62 -8.69
C TYR A 97 -6.83 7.58 -9.71
N TYR A 98 -6.43 8.86 -9.66
CA TYR A 98 -7.02 9.87 -10.53
C TYR A 98 -6.65 9.63 -12.01
N GLU A 99 -7.47 10.15 -12.93
CA GLU A 99 -7.40 9.78 -14.36
C GLU A 99 -5.99 9.92 -14.98
N GLY A 100 -5.25 10.96 -14.62
CA GLY A 100 -3.95 11.31 -15.22
C GLY A 100 -2.75 10.48 -14.75
N GLU A 101 -2.89 9.70 -13.68
CA GLU A 101 -1.81 8.82 -13.17
C GLU A 101 -2.28 7.41 -12.84
N GLY A 102 -3.58 7.14 -12.92
CA GLY A 102 -4.15 5.79 -12.74
C GLY A 102 -3.97 4.91 -13.97
N ALA A 103 -4.55 3.70 -13.89
CA ALA A 103 -4.48 2.71 -14.97
C ALA A 103 -4.95 3.23 -16.34
N SER A 104 -5.80 4.26 -16.35
CA SER A 104 -6.29 4.93 -17.55
C SER A 104 -5.16 5.38 -18.48
N VAL A 105 -4.10 6.01 -17.94
CA VAL A 105 -2.98 6.51 -18.75
C VAL A 105 -2.15 5.37 -19.31
N TYR A 106 -1.85 4.37 -18.48
CA TYR A 106 -1.11 3.19 -18.91
C TYR A 106 -1.76 2.52 -20.12
N PHE A 107 -3.07 2.29 -20.09
CA PHE A 107 -3.78 1.67 -21.21
C PHE A 107 -3.90 2.58 -22.44
N LYS A 108 -4.07 3.90 -22.27
CA LYS A 108 -4.04 4.87 -23.38
C LYS A 108 -2.68 4.83 -24.10
N CYS A 109 -1.57 4.77 -23.36
CA CYS A 109 -0.22 4.72 -23.92
C CYS A 109 0.12 3.38 -24.58
N LEU A 110 -0.32 2.25 -24.00
CA LEU A 110 -0.14 0.92 -24.60
C LEU A 110 -0.75 0.81 -26.01
N GLY A 111 -1.93 1.40 -26.22
CA GLY A 111 -2.60 1.43 -27.53
C GLY A 111 -1.78 2.15 -28.60
N ILE A 112 -1.03 3.18 -28.21
CA ILE A 112 -0.17 3.96 -29.12
C ILE A 112 1.04 3.15 -29.56
N ILE A 113 1.62 2.33 -28.67
CA ILE A 113 2.81 1.51 -28.98
C ILE A 113 2.47 0.42 -30.01
N LYS A 114 1.29 -0.19 -29.92
CA LYS A 114 0.85 -1.22 -30.89
C LYS A 114 0.60 -0.68 -32.32
N MET A 115 0.45 0.63 -32.51
CA MET A 115 0.27 1.22 -33.85
C MET A 115 1.60 1.69 -34.49
N ARG A 116 2.73 1.52 -33.80
CA ARG A 116 4.06 1.99 -34.25
C ARG A 116 5.07 0.87 -34.51
N LEU A 117 4.66 -0.39 -34.34
CA LEU A 117 5.42 -1.59 -34.74
C LEU A 117 4.71 -2.24 -35.92
#